data_AF-A0A8J7MHH5-F1
#
_entry.id   AF-A0A8J7MHH5-F1
#
_cell.length_a   1.000
_cell.length_b   1.000
_cell.length_c   1.000
_cell.angle_alpha   90.00
_cell.angle_beta   90.00
_cell.angle_gamma   90.00
#
_symmetry.space_group_name_H-M   'P 1'
#
loop_
_entity.id
_entity.type
_entity.pdbx_description
1 polymer ?
#
loop_
_entity_poly.entity_id
_entity_poly.type
_entity_poly.pdbx_seq_one_letter_code
_entity_poly.pdbx_strand_id
1 'polypeptide(L)'
;MFKAFVTFAPKKKLLNDYVLSPKALFENTNYDYRSETGYYEKGRIINGHFEAFAEGVSDDMFSREGGDNYRYEMLLEKKGHYFAVIYSIEEQWSEYILPKKYRLVTYDLKGNKISELDIAKRGSLKTCKGFVLHKDYSLTVTDYDVEWEKGAKNNLGKEEKYLSYKDLKESKATRTKTYQITTTGRIVEKEGVAFVGLR
;
A
#
# COMPACT_ATOMS: atom_id res chain seq x y z
N MET A 1 2.95 17.27 -19.35
CA MET A 1 3.62 16.51 -18.27
C MET A 1 2.63 15.63 -17.50
N PHE A 2 1.55 16.17 -16.95
CA PHE A 2 0.61 15.40 -16.12
C PHE A 2 -0.28 14.35 -16.81
N LYS A 3 -0.59 14.55 -18.11
CA LYS A 3 -1.25 13.51 -18.91
C LYS A 3 -0.42 12.21 -18.97
N ALA A 4 0.91 12.31 -18.91
CA ALA A 4 1.79 11.14 -18.86
C ALA A 4 1.53 10.35 -17.58
N PHE A 5 1.51 11.00 -16.40
CA PHE A 5 1.22 10.38 -15.09
C PHE A 5 -0.07 9.54 -15.08
N VAL A 6 -1.18 10.10 -15.58
CA VAL A 6 -2.49 9.43 -15.65
C VAL A 6 -2.48 8.24 -16.65
N THR A 7 -1.56 8.25 -17.62
CA THR A 7 -1.43 7.17 -18.62
C THR A 7 -0.73 5.94 -18.05
N PHE A 8 -0.02 6.07 -16.92
CA PHE A 8 0.75 4.97 -16.30
C PHE A 8 0.03 4.26 -15.15
N ALA A 9 -0.87 4.94 -14.43
CA ALA A 9 -1.65 4.31 -13.38
C ALA A 9 -2.89 3.60 -13.98
N PRO A 10 -3.08 2.28 -13.78
CA PRO A 10 -4.25 1.59 -14.28
C PRO A 10 -5.50 2.15 -13.62
N LYS A 11 -6.41 2.72 -14.42
CA LYS A 11 -7.74 3.13 -13.94
C LYS A 11 -8.53 1.88 -13.60
N LYS A 12 -8.78 1.63 -12.31
CA LYS A 12 -9.59 0.49 -11.86
C LYS A 12 -11.02 0.95 -11.60
N LYS A 13 -11.98 0.32 -12.27
CA LYS A 13 -13.39 0.40 -11.88
C LYS A 13 -13.63 -0.67 -10.82
N LEU A 14 -13.90 -0.26 -9.59
CA LEU A 14 -14.17 -1.21 -8.51
C LEU A 14 -15.55 -1.84 -8.72
N LEU A 15 -15.57 -3.12 -9.07
CA LEU A 15 -16.80 -3.92 -9.12
C LEU A 15 -17.14 -4.51 -7.74
N ASN A 16 -16.12 -4.69 -6.90
CA ASN A 16 -16.08 -5.27 -5.55
C ASN A 16 -15.11 -4.48 -4.68
N ASP A 17 -15.25 -4.62 -3.36
CA ASP A 17 -14.34 -4.03 -2.40
C ASP A 17 -12.92 -4.57 -2.65
N TYR A 18 -11.93 -3.69 -2.62
CA TYR A 18 -10.53 -4.07 -2.70
C TYR A 18 -9.98 -4.22 -1.28
N VAL A 19 -9.66 -5.46 -0.91
CA VAL A 19 -9.23 -5.82 0.44
C VAL A 19 -7.75 -6.15 0.42
N LEU A 20 -6.97 -5.41 1.21
CA LEU A 20 -5.58 -5.74 1.54
C LEU A 20 -5.49 -6.11 3.03
N SER A 21 -5.94 -7.32 3.35
CA SER A 21 -5.86 -7.91 4.68
C SER A 21 -4.44 -8.32 5.05
N PRO A 22 -4.13 -8.66 6.32
CA PRO A 22 -2.83 -9.22 6.70
C PRO A 22 -2.40 -10.37 5.78
N LYS A 23 -3.29 -11.32 5.49
CA LYS A 23 -3.04 -12.41 4.53
C LYS A 23 -2.57 -11.90 3.17
N ALA A 24 -3.36 -11.03 2.53
CA ALA A 24 -3.03 -10.51 1.20
C ALA A 24 -1.75 -9.66 1.22
N LEU A 25 -1.54 -8.91 2.29
CA LEU A 25 -0.37 -8.07 2.50
C LEU A 25 0.93 -8.89 2.64
N PHE A 26 0.87 -10.03 3.34
CA PHE A 26 2.04 -10.91 3.50
C PHE A 26 2.30 -11.80 2.27
N GLU A 27 1.27 -12.26 1.56
CA GLU A 27 1.45 -12.98 0.29
C GLU A 27 1.95 -12.08 -0.83
N ASN A 28 1.56 -10.80 -0.85
CA ASN A 28 2.01 -9.85 -1.86
C ASN A 28 3.48 -9.39 -1.67
N THR A 29 4.36 -10.22 -1.09
CA THR A 29 5.83 -10.15 -1.25
C THR A 29 6.45 -11.47 -1.64
N ASN A 30 5.65 -12.52 -1.77
CA ASN A 30 6.11 -13.81 -2.26
C ASN A 30 6.27 -13.71 -3.78
N TYR A 31 7.48 -14.00 -4.27
CA TYR A 31 7.82 -13.90 -5.68
C TYR A 31 6.92 -14.80 -6.54
N ASP A 32 6.72 -16.05 -6.12
CA ASP A 32 5.93 -17.04 -6.86
C ASP A 32 4.48 -16.57 -6.96
N TYR A 33 3.90 -16.14 -5.84
CA TYR A 33 2.55 -15.57 -5.80
C TYR A 33 2.39 -14.34 -6.72
N ARG A 34 3.38 -13.43 -6.72
CA ARG A 34 3.39 -12.24 -7.58
C ARG A 34 3.51 -12.60 -9.06
N SER A 35 4.34 -13.60 -9.38
CA SER A 35 4.51 -14.11 -10.74
C SER A 35 3.20 -14.71 -11.25
N GLU A 36 2.58 -15.61 -10.47
CA GLU A 36 1.32 -16.27 -10.81
C GLU A 36 0.14 -15.30 -10.99
N THR A 37 0.11 -14.22 -10.21
CA THR A 37 -0.95 -13.18 -10.32
C THR A 37 -0.69 -12.19 -11.48
N GLY A 38 0.48 -12.26 -12.12
CA GLY A 38 0.94 -11.33 -13.15
C GLY A 38 1.23 -9.94 -12.59
N TYR A 39 1.60 -9.83 -11.30
CA TYR A 39 1.83 -8.57 -10.60
C TYR A 39 2.91 -7.72 -11.28
N TYR A 40 4.01 -8.34 -11.74
CA TYR A 40 5.10 -7.63 -12.41
C TYR A 40 4.75 -7.15 -13.82
N GLU A 41 3.94 -7.90 -14.55
CA GLU A 41 3.49 -7.55 -15.90
C GLU A 41 2.41 -6.45 -15.86
N LYS A 42 1.56 -6.45 -14.82
CA LYS A 42 0.43 -5.52 -14.66
C LYS A 42 0.77 -4.28 -13.82
N GLY A 43 1.75 -4.36 -12.93
CA GLY A 43 2.15 -3.30 -11.99
C GLY A 43 3.34 -2.49 -12.51
N ARG A 44 3.05 -1.34 -13.11
CA ARG A 44 4.08 -0.44 -13.66
C ARG A 44 4.90 0.22 -12.55
N ILE A 45 6.24 0.13 -12.67
CA ILE A 45 7.21 0.82 -11.79
C ILE A 45 7.08 2.34 -12.00
N ILE A 46 7.11 3.10 -10.92
CA ILE A 46 7.19 4.56 -10.95
C ILE A 46 8.66 4.93 -11.11
N ASN A 47 8.99 5.60 -12.21
CA ASN A 47 10.35 6.07 -12.51
C ASN A 47 10.59 7.48 -11.90
N GLY A 48 11.85 7.83 -11.62
CA GLY A 48 12.32 9.14 -11.12
C GLY A 48 11.76 10.40 -11.80
N HIS A 49 11.34 10.33 -13.07
CA HIS A 49 10.64 11.39 -13.79
C HIS A 49 9.30 11.80 -13.16
N PHE A 50 8.81 11.04 -12.17
CA PHE A 50 7.59 11.35 -11.42
C PHE A 50 7.88 11.78 -9.98
N GLU A 51 9.12 12.06 -9.59
CA GLU A 51 9.52 12.54 -8.25
C GLU A 51 8.69 13.74 -7.76
N ALA A 52 8.43 14.70 -8.64
CA ALA A 52 7.60 15.87 -8.33
C ALA A 52 6.16 15.52 -7.89
N PHE A 53 5.74 14.28 -8.12
CA PHE A 53 4.43 13.75 -7.74
C PHE A 53 4.59 12.66 -6.67
N ALA A 54 5.50 11.71 -6.82
CA ALA A 54 5.81 10.70 -5.82
C ALA A 54 7.17 11.00 -5.18
N GLU A 55 7.13 11.68 -4.04
CA GLU A 55 8.32 12.10 -3.29
C GLU A 55 9.17 10.88 -2.87
N GLY A 56 10.48 10.93 -3.16
CA GLY A 56 11.45 9.85 -2.91
C GLY A 56 11.69 8.88 -4.07
N VAL A 57 11.02 9.04 -5.22
CA VAL A 57 11.19 8.15 -6.39
C VAL A 57 12.51 8.39 -7.16
N SER A 58 13.14 9.55 -6.99
CA SER A 58 14.40 9.92 -7.65
C SER A 58 15.67 9.49 -6.90
N ASP A 59 15.55 9.08 -5.63
CA ASP A 59 16.70 8.70 -4.80
C ASP A 59 17.48 7.50 -5.40
N ASP A 60 16.89 6.81 -6.37
CA ASP A 60 17.51 5.77 -7.19
C ASP A 60 18.61 6.25 -8.14
N MET A 61 18.70 7.55 -8.49
CA MET A 61 19.60 7.97 -9.59
C MET A 61 21.04 8.32 -9.19
N PHE A 62 21.38 8.37 -7.88
CA PHE A 62 22.73 8.76 -7.44
C PHE A 62 23.43 7.78 -6.49
N SER A 63 22.82 6.67 -6.12
CA SER A 63 23.46 5.64 -5.29
C SER A 63 23.79 4.41 -6.13
N ARG A 64 25.06 3.99 -6.17
CA ARG A 64 25.48 2.68 -6.69
C ARG A 64 24.97 1.50 -5.83
N GLU A 65 24.19 1.78 -4.79
CA GLU A 65 23.69 0.83 -3.79
C GLU A 65 22.18 1.11 -3.53
N GLY A 66 21.32 0.44 -4.30
CA GLY A 66 19.87 0.18 -4.10
C GLY A 66 18.95 1.21 -3.42
N GLY A 67 17.96 1.76 -4.13
CA GLY A 67 16.88 2.60 -3.58
C GLY A 67 15.52 1.90 -3.47
N ASP A 68 14.57 2.54 -2.78
CA ASP A 68 13.21 2.03 -2.58
C ASP A 68 12.45 1.88 -3.91
N ASN A 69 11.74 0.77 -4.09
CA ASN A 69 10.96 0.53 -5.30
C ASN A 69 9.53 1.06 -5.16
N TYR A 70 9.15 2.03 -5.99
CA TYR A 70 7.81 2.59 -6.02
C TYR A 70 6.97 2.01 -7.17
N ARG A 71 5.71 1.65 -6.90
CA ARG A 71 4.78 1.10 -7.92
C ARG A 71 3.40 1.74 -7.81
N TYR A 72 2.77 2.03 -8.96
CA TYR A 72 1.35 2.42 -8.97
C TYR A 72 0.47 1.19 -8.80
N GLU A 73 -0.33 1.19 -7.74
CA GLU A 73 -1.26 0.10 -7.44
C GLU A 73 -2.65 0.38 -8.02
N MET A 74 -3.09 1.65 -7.98
CA MET A 74 -4.41 2.06 -8.43
C MET A 74 -4.54 3.57 -8.68
N LEU A 75 -5.17 3.97 -9.79
CA LEU A 75 -5.83 5.28 -9.90
C LEU A 75 -7.29 5.12 -9.46
N LEU A 76 -7.63 5.72 -8.32
CA LEU A 76 -8.95 5.57 -7.69
C LEU A 76 -10.00 6.43 -8.37
N GLU A 77 -9.72 7.72 -8.47
CA GLU A 77 -10.71 8.67 -8.94
C GLU A 77 -10.03 9.89 -9.57
N LYS A 78 -10.70 10.46 -10.57
CA LYS A 78 -10.42 11.78 -11.12
C LYS A 78 -11.72 12.58 -11.01
N LYS A 79 -11.80 13.48 -10.03
CA LYS A 79 -12.88 14.48 -9.93
C LYS A 79 -12.42 15.77 -10.60
N GLY A 80 -13.35 16.71 -10.83
CA GLY A 80 -13.09 17.95 -11.56
C GLY A 80 -11.95 18.81 -11.01
N HIS A 81 -11.46 18.56 -9.79
CA HIS A 81 -10.43 19.36 -9.12
C HIS A 81 -9.22 18.58 -8.59
N TYR A 82 -9.29 17.25 -8.53
CA TYR A 82 -8.21 16.41 -8.00
C TYR A 82 -8.24 15.01 -8.61
N PHE A 83 -7.16 14.27 -8.40
CA PHE A 83 -7.15 12.82 -8.58
C PHE A 83 -6.51 12.15 -7.37
N ALA A 84 -6.89 10.90 -7.15
CA ALA A 84 -6.47 10.08 -6.03
C ALA A 84 -5.79 8.80 -6.55
N VAL A 85 -4.62 8.51 -6.02
CA VAL A 85 -3.82 7.32 -6.39
C VAL A 85 -3.40 6.57 -5.15
N ILE A 86 -3.27 5.25 -5.29
CA ILE A 86 -2.57 4.40 -4.35
C ILE A 86 -1.24 3.99 -4.98
N TYR A 87 -0.16 4.19 -4.23
CA TYR A 87 1.15 3.66 -4.56
C TYR A 87 1.64 2.70 -3.47
N SER A 88 2.47 1.74 -3.84
CA SER A 88 3.23 0.93 -2.91
C SER A 88 4.70 1.31 -2.95
N ILE A 89 5.37 1.16 -1.80
CA ILE A 89 6.81 1.33 -1.65
C ILE A 89 7.37 0.03 -1.10
N GLU A 90 8.41 -0.48 -1.74
CA GLU A 90 9.20 -1.64 -1.32
C GLU A 90 10.59 -1.17 -0.90
N GLU A 91 10.81 -1.11 0.41
CA GLU A 91 12.03 -0.63 1.05
C GLU A 91 13.16 -1.67 0.92
N GLN A 92 14.23 -1.37 0.19
CA GLN A 92 15.33 -2.32 -0.05
C GLN A 92 16.20 -2.57 1.20
N TRP A 93 16.30 -1.57 2.09
CA TRP A 93 17.12 -1.63 3.31
C TRP A 93 16.34 -1.92 4.59
N SER A 94 15.03 -2.21 4.49
CA SER A 94 14.25 -2.74 5.61
C SER A 94 14.93 -4.02 6.08
N GLU A 95 15.36 -4.07 7.36
CA GLU A 95 16.18 -5.10 8.02
C GLU A 95 15.63 -6.55 7.91
N TYR A 96 15.41 -7.05 6.69
CA TYR A 96 14.99 -8.39 6.28
C TYR A 96 13.62 -8.86 6.73
N ILE A 97 12.81 -7.99 7.30
CA ILE A 97 11.57 -8.44 7.94
C ILE A 97 10.36 -8.06 7.08
N LEU A 98 10.20 -6.79 6.67
CA LEU A 98 8.91 -6.31 6.13
C LEU A 98 9.02 -5.05 5.24
N PRO A 99 9.32 -5.19 3.93
CA PRO A 99 9.68 -4.02 3.11
C PRO A 99 8.49 -3.27 2.51
N LYS A 100 7.23 -3.68 2.71
CA LYS A 100 6.11 -3.14 1.89
C LYS A 100 5.14 -2.24 2.65
N LYS A 101 4.94 -1.03 2.12
CA LYS A 101 3.92 -0.06 2.56
C LYS A 101 3.11 0.48 1.39
N TYR A 102 1.91 0.99 1.67
CA TYR A 102 0.97 1.54 0.70
C TYR A 102 0.48 2.89 1.21
N ARG A 103 0.42 3.87 0.30
CA ARG A 103 -0.14 5.18 0.60
C ARG A 103 -1.23 5.56 -0.38
N LEU A 104 -2.25 6.22 0.14
CA LEU A 104 -3.25 6.94 -0.62
C LEU A 104 -2.82 8.40 -0.69
N VAL A 105 -2.67 8.94 -1.90
CA VAL A 105 -2.33 10.35 -2.09
C VAL A 105 -3.26 11.00 -3.09
N THR A 106 -3.65 12.22 -2.77
CA THR A 106 -4.44 13.08 -3.64
C THR A 106 -3.63 14.28 -4.09
N TYR A 107 -3.86 14.72 -5.32
CA TYR A 107 -3.18 15.88 -5.87
C TYR A 107 -4.14 16.73 -6.69
N ASP A 108 -3.81 18.01 -6.82
CA ASP A 108 -4.54 18.92 -7.70
C ASP A 108 -4.24 18.65 -9.18
N LEU A 109 -4.97 19.31 -10.09
CA LEU A 109 -4.77 19.12 -11.54
C LEU A 109 -3.40 19.61 -12.06
N LYS A 110 -2.62 20.32 -11.24
CA LYS A 110 -1.27 20.77 -11.54
C LYS A 110 -0.21 19.79 -11.01
N GLY A 111 -0.61 18.85 -10.15
CA GLY A 111 0.22 17.84 -9.53
C GLY A 111 0.79 18.18 -8.17
N ASN A 112 0.28 19.22 -7.51
CA ASN A 112 0.65 19.49 -6.12
C ASN A 112 -0.09 18.53 -5.19
N LYS A 113 0.62 17.95 -4.22
CA LYS A 113 0.04 17.07 -3.20
C LYS A 113 -0.97 17.84 -2.35
N ILE A 114 -2.20 17.34 -2.28
CA ILE A 114 -3.28 17.88 -1.44
C ILE A 114 -3.31 17.18 -0.08
N SER A 115 -3.25 15.85 -0.08
CA SER A 115 -3.37 15.03 1.13
C SER A 115 -2.75 13.65 0.91
N GLU A 116 -2.29 13.02 1.99
CA GLU A 116 -1.60 11.74 1.98
C GLU A 116 -1.96 10.94 3.24
N LEU A 117 -2.10 9.63 3.09
CA LEU A 117 -2.43 8.71 4.18
C LEU A 117 -1.71 7.36 3.99
N ASP A 118 -1.05 6.87 5.04
CA ASP A 118 -0.54 5.49 5.09
C ASP A 118 -1.70 4.52 5.33
N ILE A 119 -2.05 3.74 4.31
CA ILE A 119 -3.25 2.88 4.31
C ILE A 119 -2.94 1.40 4.57
N ALA A 120 -1.73 0.94 4.27
CA ALA A 120 -1.28 -0.39 4.65
C ALA A 120 0.23 -0.45 4.83
N LYS A 121 0.68 -1.35 5.69
CA LYS A 121 2.10 -1.60 5.93
C LYS A 121 2.30 -2.98 6.52
N ARG A 122 3.23 -3.74 5.93
CA ARG A 122 3.92 -4.84 6.60
C ARG A 122 4.73 -4.18 7.72
N GLY A 123 4.14 -4.09 8.92
CA GLY A 123 4.61 -3.23 10.00
C GLY A 123 5.87 -3.75 10.68
N SER A 124 5.69 -4.37 11.83
CA SER A 124 6.74 -5.02 12.60
C SER A 124 6.46 -6.53 12.72
N LEU A 125 7.34 -7.27 13.40
CA LEU A 125 7.05 -8.66 13.79
C LEU A 125 5.85 -8.83 14.73
N LYS A 126 5.26 -7.74 15.22
CA LYS A 126 4.12 -7.76 16.14
C LYS A 126 2.90 -7.04 15.60
N THR A 127 3.06 -6.20 14.59
CA THR A 127 1.98 -5.34 14.09
C THR A 127 1.97 -5.26 12.57
N CYS A 128 0.79 -5.12 11.98
CA CYS A 128 0.66 -4.72 10.58
C CYS A 128 -0.57 -3.83 10.39
N LYS A 129 -0.68 -3.24 9.21
CA LYS A 129 -1.79 -2.37 8.84
C LYS A 129 -2.35 -2.82 7.50
N GLY A 130 -3.65 -3.05 7.43
CA GLY A 130 -4.39 -3.39 6.22
C GLY A 130 -5.45 -2.34 5.89
N PHE A 131 -6.05 -2.44 4.71
CA PHE A 131 -7.20 -1.61 4.36
C PHE A 131 -8.25 -2.35 3.55
N VAL A 132 -9.46 -1.80 3.59
CA VAL A 132 -10.56 -2.09 2.68
C VAL A 132 -10.92 -0.80 1.97
N LEU A 133 -10.88 -0.84 0.64
CA LEU A 133 -11.37 0.22 -0.21
C LEU A 133 -12.70 -0.23 -0.79
N HIS A 134 -13.77 0.46 -0.40
CA HIS A 134 -15.13 0.12 -0.77
C HIS A 134 -15.49 0.63 -2.17
N LYS A 135 -16.56 0.07 -2.75
CA LYS A 135 -17.07 0.48 -4.07
C LYS A 135 -17.42 1.97 -4.17
N ASP A 136 -17.82 2.58 -3.06
CA ASP A 136 -18.15 4.01 -2.96
C ASP A 136 -16.92 4.90 -2.74
N TYR A 137 -15.72 4.33 -2.85
CA TYR A 137 -14.42 4.96 -2.59
C TYR A 137 -14.21 5.42 -1.15
N SER A 138 -15.06 5.00 -0.21
CA SER A 138 -14.72 5.09 1.21
C SER A 138 -13.61 4.09 1.54
N LEU A 139 -12.78 4.45 2.52
CA LEU A 139 -11.60 3.68 2.88
C LEU A 139 -11.66 3.33 4.37
N THR A 140 -11.51 2.06 4.70
CA THR A 140 -11.36 1.58 6.07
C THR A 140 -9.92 1.11 6.26
N VAL A 141 -9.21 1.65 7.25
CA VAL A 141 -7.84 1.25 7.59
C VAL A 141 -7.87 0.58 8.95
N THR A 142 -7.24 -0.59 9.04
CA THR A 142 -7.22 -1.39 10.26
C THR A 142 -5.78 -1.71 10.66
N ASP A 143 -5.45 -1.38 11.90
CA ASP A 143 -4.23 -1.83 12.57
C ASP A 143 -4.48 -3.21 13.18
N TYR A 144 -3.49 -4.09 13.08
CA TYR A 144 -3.54 -5.46 13.58
C TYR A 144 -2.32 -5.76 14.44
N ASP A 145 -2.53 -6.55 15.49
CA ASP A 145 -1.49 -7.34 16.13
C ASP A 145 -1.32 -8.66 15.37
N VAL A 146 -0.09 -9.14 15.23
CA VAL A 146 0.24 -10.39 14.54
C VAL A 146 1.04 -11.36 15.40
N GLU A 147 0.66 -12.63 15.34
CA GLU A 147 1.39 -13.75 15.94
C GLU A 147 1.87 -14.71 14.85
N TRP A 148 3.08 -15.23 15.02
CA TRP A 148 3.74 -16.10 14.05
C TRP A 148 3.82 -17.53 14.57
N GLU A 149 3.84 -18.48 13.64
CA GLU A 149 4.05 -19.89 13.95
C GLU A 149 5.39 -20.13 14.66
N LYS A 150 5.44 -21.16 15.50
CA LYS A 150 6.66 -21.50 16.24
C LYS A 150 7.78 -21.84 15.25
N GLY A 151 8.90 -21.13 15.35
CA GLY A 151 10.06 -21.34 14.48
C GLY A 151 10.04 -20.56 13.16
N ALA A 152 8.95 -19.85 12.84
CA ALA A 152 8.86 -18.99 11.65
C ALA A 152 10.02 -17.98 11.57
N LYS A 153 10.46 -17.47 12.72
CA LYS A 153 11.51 -16.45 12.83
C LYS A 153 12.94 -17.00 12.72
N ASN A 154 13.13 -18.31 12.76
CA ASN A 154 14.46 -18.93 12.87
C ASN A 154 15.34 -18.73 11.62
N ASN A 155 14.72 -18.42 10.48
CA ASN A 155 15.39 -18.27 9.19
C ASN A 155 15.33 -16.83 8.65
N LEU A 156 14.83 -15.87 9.44
CA LEU A 156 14.86 -14.46 9.07
C LEU A 156 16.31 -14.01 8.80
N GLY A 157 16.56 -13.40 7.65
CA GLY A 157 17.87 -12.85 7.27
C GLY A 157 18.87 -13.82 6.65
N LYS A 158 18.52 -15.09 6.39
CA LYS A 158 19.46 -16.08 5.83
C LYS A 158 19.41 -16.27 4.31
N GLU A 159 18.26 -16.04 3.66
CA GLU A 159 18.05 -16.36 2.23
C GLU A 159 17.11 -15.38 1.50
N GLU A 160 17.06 -14.08 1.87
CA GLU A 160 16.08 -13.10 1.33
C GLU A 160 14.61 -13.53 1.45
N LYS A 161 14.31 -14.54 2.27
CA LYS A 161 12.96 -15.06 2.48
C LYS A 161 12.26 -14.21 3.54
N TYR A 162 11.36 -13.34 3.09
CA TYR A 162 10.39 -12.68 3.96
C TYR A 162 9.37 -13.69 4.50
N LEU A 163 8.89 -13.45 5.73
CA LEU A 163 7.74 -14.20 6.25
C LEU A 163 6.55 -14.05 5.31
N SER A 164 5.89 -15.16 4.99
CA SER A 164 4.66 -15.14 4.21
C SER A 164 3.45 -15.42 5.10
N TYR A 165 2.26 -15.42 4.52
CA TYR A 165 1.05 -15.71 5.26
C TYR A 165 1.04 -17.13 5.84
N LYS A 166 1.74 -18.10 5.23
CA LYS A 166 1.85 -19.48 5.78
C LYS A 166 2.53 -19.52 7.15
N ASP A 167 3.34 -18.50 7.44
CA ASP A 167 4.08 -18.37 8.70
C ASP A 167 3.25 -17.62 9.76
N LEU A 168 2.15 -16.97 9.35
CA LEU A 168 1.27 -16.19 10.20
C LEU A 168 0.27 -17.13 10.90
N LYS A 169 0.36 -17.19 12.23
CA LYS A 169 -0.55 -17.98 13.05
C LYS A 169 -1.88 -17.25 13.26
N GLU A 170 -1.81 -15.97 13.64
CA GLU A 170 -2.98 -15.17 13.95
C GLU A 170 -2.76 -13.69 13.60
N SER A 171 -3.83 -13.01 13.23
CA SER A 171 -3.89 -11.55 13.17
C SER A 171 -5.16 -11.04 13.84
N LYS A 172 -5.03 -10.12 14.79
CA LYS A 172 -6.14 -9.55 15.55
C LYS A 172 -6.26 -8.06 15.29
N ALA A 173 -7.43 -7.60 14.86
CA ALA A 173 -7.68 -6.17 14.67
C ALA A 173 -7.65 -5.43 16.01
N THR A 174 -6.86 -4.37 16.10
CA THR A 174 -6.71 -3.56 17.33
C THR A 174 -7.37 -2.19 17.19
N ARG A 175 -7.32 -1.60 16.00
CA ARG A 175 -7.94 -0.31 15.73
C ARG A 175 -8.43 -0.25 14.30
N THR A 176 -9.64 0.27 14.10
CA THR A 176 -10.18 0.53 12.77
C THR A 176 -10.59 1.99 12.67
N LYS A 177 -10.23 2.62 11.54
CA LYS A 177 -10.58 3.99 11.20
C LYS A 177 -11.16 4.05 9.80
N THR A 178 -12.17 4.88 9.63
CA THR A 178 -12.79 5.11 8.33
C THR A 178 -12.40 6.49 7.81
N TYR A 179 -12.09 6.58 6.53
CA TYR A 179 -11.68 7.78 5.84
C TYR A 179 -12.54 8.01 4.60
N GLN A 180 -12.67 9.28 4.23
CA GLN A 180 -13.27 9.68 2.96
C GLN A 180 -12.43 10.79 2.32
N ILE A 181 -12.34 10.73 0.99
CA ILE A 181 -11.81 11.84 0.19
C ILE A 181 -12.93 12.85 -0.04
N THR A 182 -12.75 14.08 0.43
CA THR A 182 -13.72 15.16 0.27
C THR A 182 -13.81 15.63 -1.19
N THR A 183 -14.74 16.54 -1.46
CA THR A 183 -14.86 17.21 -2.78
C THR A 183 -13.63 18.05 -3.15
N THR A 184 -12.83 18.49 -2.16
CA THR A 184 -11.58 19.24 -2.36
C THR A 184 -10.36 18.34 -2.50
N GLY A 185 -10.52 17.02 -2.41
CA GLY A 185 -9.42 16.07 -2.45
C GLY A 185 -8.72 15.87 -1.10
N ARG A 186 -9.18 16.48 0.00
CA ARG A 186 -8.63 16.20 1.33
C ARG A 186 -9.07 14.83 1.82
N ILE A 187 -8.17 14.08 2.46
CA ILE A 187 -8.50 12.83 3.13
C ILE A 187 -8.87 13.18 4.57
N VAL A 188 -10.08 12.82 5.01
CA VAL A 188 -10.56 13.10 6.37
C VAL A 188 -11.02 11.81 7.04
N GLU A 189 -10.69 11.67 8.33
CA GLU A 189 -11.25 10.62 9.17
C GLU A 189 -12.72 10.91 9.41
N LYS A 190 -13.58 9.91 9.21
CA LYS A 190 -14.98 9.98 9.59
C LYS A 190 -15.08 9.59 11.06
N GLU A 191 -15.67 10.46 11.88
CA GLU A 191 -16.04 10.09 13.24
C GLU A 191 -17.11 9.00 13.18
N GLY A 192 -16.71 7.78 13.52
CA GLY A 192 -17.54 6.60 13.59
C GLY A 192 -16.78 5.53 14.36
N VAL A 193 -17.06 5.41 15.66
CA VAL A 193 -16.50 4.37 16.53
C VAL A 193 -16.99 3.01 16.02
N ALA A 194 -16.20 2.35 15.19
CA ALA A 194 -16.43 0.95 14.86
C ALA A 194 -15.89 0.11 16.02
N PHE A 195 -16.77 -0.20 16.99
CA PHE A 195 -16.54 -1.29 17.93
C PHE A 195 -16.27 -2.57 17.12
N VAL A 196 -15.06 -3.11 17.26
CA VAL A 196 -14.71 -4.42 16.69
C VAL A 196 -15.35 -5.49 17.57
N GLY A 197 -16.63 -5.76 17.31
CA GLY A 197 -17.30 -6.99 17.71
C GLY A 197 -17.37 -7.89 16.49
N LEU A 198 -16.35 -8.69 16.25
CA LEU A 198 -16.45 -9.85 15.36
C LEU A 198 -16.30 -11.09 16.22
N ARG A 199 -17.42 -11.81 16.35
CA ARG A 199 -17.49 -13.19 16.83
C ARG A 199 -16.87 -14.13 15.81
#